data_AF-A0A1M5AU18-F1
#
_entry.id   AF-A0A1M5AU18-F1
#
_cell.length_a   1.000
_cell.length_b   1.000
_cell.length_c   1.000
_cell.angle_alpha   90.00
_cell.angle_beta   90.00
_cell.angle_gamma   90.00
#
_symmetry.space_group_name_H-M   'P 1'
#
loop_
_entity.id
_entity.type
_entity.pdbx_description
1 polymer ?
#
loop_
_entity_poly.entity_id
_entity_poly.type
_entity_poly.pdbx_seq_one_letter_code
_entity_poly.pdbx_strand_id
1 'polypeptide(L)' 'MFRAVKTPYQLEVQLKGGTVKVKSLNKNQERGLIERTLARCEEFMAQVFLQEHANQDRLSRLVTHFRNRGWQIQQGAV' A
#
# COMPACT_ATOMS: atom_id res chain seq x y z
N MET A 1 -0.30 -10.19 -1.82
CA MET A 1 0.43 -8.89 -1.78
C MET A 1 0.23 -8.19 -3.11
N PHE A 2 0.42 -6.88 -3.22
CA PHE A 2 0.35 -6.18 -4.51
C PHE A 2 1.29 -4.98 -4.56
N ARG A 3 1.63 -4.53 -5.77
CA ARG A 3 2.42 -3.32 -5.98
C ARG A 3 1.50 -2.16 -6.36
N ALA A 4 1.69 -1.02 -5.73
CA ALA A 4 1.00 0.22 -6.00
C ALA A 4 1.99 1.24 -6.58
N VAL A 5 1.68 1.78 -7.75
CA VAL A 5 2.58 2.68 -8.51
C VAL A 5 1.90 4.02 -8.74
N LYS A 6 2.62 5.10 -8.46
CA LYS A 6 2.24 6.48 -8.77
C LYS A 6 3.52 7.26 -9.02
N THR A 7 3.95 7.30 -10.29
CA THR A 7 5.25 7.84 -10.71
C THR A 7 5.56 9.19 -10.04
N PRO A 8 6.73 9.36 -9.42
CA PRO A 8 7.89 8.45 -9.39
C PRO A 8 7.86 7.37 -8.29
N TYR A 9 6.78 7.26 -7.51
CA TYR A 9 6.69 6.42 -6.31
C TYR A 9 6.21 5.00 -6.60
N GLN A 10 6.82 4.03 -5.94
CA GLN A 10 6.44 2.62 -6.01
C GLN A 10 6.39 2.03 -4.61
N LEU A 11 5.25 1.44 -4.25
CA LEU A 11 5.00 0.84 -2.95
C LEU A 11 4.68 -0.66 -3.11
N GLU A 12 5.18 -1.47 -2.18
CA GLU A 12 4.75 -2.85 -1.97
C GLU A 12 3.80 -2.90 -0.78
N VAL A 13 2.59 -3.42 -1.01
CA VAL A 13 1.55 -3.54 0.01
C VAL A 13 1.32 -5.01 0.33
N GLN A 14 1.42 -5.34 1.62
CA GLN A 14 1.26 -6.68 2.13
C GLN A 14 0.23 -6.72 3.26
N LEU A 15 -0.72 -7.64 3.17
CA LEU A 15 -1.65 -7.95 4.25
C LEU A 15 -1.17 -9.22 4.96
N LYS A 16 -0.85 -9.13 6.26
CA LYS A 16 -0.45 -10.28 7.11
C LYS A 16 -1.31 -10.31 8.36
N GLY A 17 -2.10 -11.35 8.57
CA GLY A 17 -2.85 -11.56 9.82
C GLY A 17 -3.78 -10.40 10.21
N GLY A 18 -4.29 -9.64 9.23
CA GLY A 18 -5.12 -8.45 9.46
C GLY A 18 -4.36 -7.14 9.63
N THR A 19 -3.03 -7.16 9.59
CA THR A 19 -2.18 -5.96 9.57
C THR A 19 -1.72 -5.64 8.15
N VAL A 20 -1.77 -4.36 7.78
CA VAL A 20 -1.21 -3.85 6.52
C VAL A 20 0.24 -3.45 6.75
N LYS A 21 1.12 -3.87 5.85
CA LYS A 21 2.51 -3.40 5.76
C LYS A 21 2.73 -2.75 4.41
N VAL A 22 3.32 -1.56 4.40
CA VAL A 22 3.65 -0.84 3.16
C VAL A 22 5.13 -0.49 3.15
N LYS A 23 5.81 -0.81 2.05
CA LYS A 23 7.24 -0.52 1.85
C LYS A 23 7.44 0.30 0.58
N SER A 24 8.31 1.30 0.63
CA SER A 24 8.85 1.89 -0.61
C SER A 24 9.78 0.90 -1.29
N LEU A 25 9.66 0.82 -2.62
CA LEU A 25 10.51 0.00 -3.49
C LEU A 25 11.67 0.77 -4.10
N ASN A 26 11.77 2.09 -3.89
CA ASN A 26 12.89 2.86 -4.43
C ASN A 26 14.10 2.79 -3.50
N LYS A 27 15.27 2.55 -4.09
CA LYS A 27 16.54 2.39 -3.36
C LYS A 27 17.39 3.66 -3.33
N ASN A 28 16.96 4.75 -3.98
CA ASN A 28 17.72 6.00 -3.98
C ASN A 28 17.63 6.71 -2.62
N GLN A 29 18.77 6.82 -1.91
CA GLN A 29 18.86 7.25 -0.52
C GLN A 29 18.31 8.66 -0.26
N GLU A 30 18.49 9.61 -1.18
CA GLU A 30 18.04 11.01 -1.02
C GLU A 30 16.51 11.17 -1.13
N ARG A 31 15.84 10.35 -1.96
CA ARG A 31 14.36 10.27 -2.00
C ARG A 31 13.78 9.37 -0.92
N GLY A 32 14.64 8.64 -0.20
CA GLY A 32 14.23 7.62 0.76
C GLY A 32 13.39 8.14 1.91
N LEU A 33 13.59 9.37 2.39
CA LEU A 33 12.78 9.90 3.50
C LEU A 33 11.34 10.17 3.07
N ILE A 34 11.14 10.90 1.96
CA ILE A 34 9.81 11.22 1.43
C ILE A 34 9.03 9.94 1.15
N GLU A 35 9.69 8.96 0.52
CA GLU A 35 9.03 7.70 0.17
C GLU A 35 8.72 6.81 1.37
N ARG A 36 9.59 6.80 2.40
CA ARG A 36 9.30 6.11 3.67
C ARG A 36 8.15 6.78 4.39
N THR A 37 8.10 8.12 4.42
CA THR A 37 6.99 8.86 5.00
C THR A 37 5.69 8.55 4.26
N LEU A 38 5.70 8.59 2.92
CA LEU A 38 4.56 8.24 2.10
C LEU A 38 4.09 6.79 2.36
N ALA A 39 5.01 5.83 2.41
CA ALA A 39 4.70 4.44 2.73
C ALA A 39 4.04 4.31 4.11
N ARG A 40 4.54 5.02 5.13
CA ARG A 40 3.94 5.01 6.48
C ARG A 40 2.56 5.66 6.52
N CYS A 41 2.36 6.76 5.78
CA CYS A 41 1.04 7.37 5.67
C CYS A 41 0.04 6.41 5.02
N GLU A 42 0.40 5.79 3.88
CA GLU A 42 -0.47 4.83 3.19
C GLU A 42 -0.70 3.57 4.04
N GLU A 43 0.29 3.10 4.80
CA GLU A 43 0.13 2.02 5.78
C GLU A 43 -0.91 2.37 6.85
N PHE A 44 -0.80 3.55 7.45
CA PHE A 44 -1.73 4.02 8.47
C PHE A 44 -3.16 4.13 7.91
N MET A 45 -3.34 4.80 6.77
CA MET A 45 -4.65 4.96 6.14
C MET A 45 -5.27 3.62 5.76
N ALA A 46 -4.48 2.69 5.22
CA ALA A 46 -4.94 1.36 4.88
C ALA A 46 -5.32 0.53 6.12
N GLN A 47 -4.59 0.70 7.22
CA GLN A 47 -4.89 0.03 8.49
C GLN A 47 -6.20 0.54 9.10
N VAL A 48 -6.41 1.86 9.14
CA VAL A 48 -7.66 2.48 9.61
C VAL A 48 -8.83 2.03 8.74
N PHE A 49 -8.68 2.10 7.41
CA PHE A 49 -9.70 1.66 6.47
C PHE A 49 -10.13 0.20 6.70
N LEU A 50 -9.19 -0.71 6.97
CA LEU A 50 -9.52 -2.10 7.27
C LEU A 50 -10.17 -2.32 8.64
N GLN A 51 -9.86 -1.48 9.63
CA GLN A 51 -10.54 -1.51 10.94
C GLN A 51 -12.01 -1.12 10.81
N GLU A 52 -12.30 -0.10 10.00
CA GLU A 52 -13.68 0.36 9.71
C GLU A 52 -14.47 -0.64 8.87
N HIS A 53 -13.80 -1.46 8.05
CA HIS A 53 -14.42 -2.39 7.10
C HIS A 53 -14.00 -3.85 7.37
N ALA A 54 -14.25 -4.33 8.59
CA ALA A 54 -13.74 -5.60 9.15
C ALA A 54 -14.24 -6.92 8.49
N ASN A 55 -14.75 -6.89 7.25
CA ASN A 55 -15.41 -8.00 6.56
C ASN A 55 -14.43 -8.97 5.85
N GLN A 56 -14.99 -10.06 5.32
CA GLN A 56 -14.35 -10.95 4.33
C GLN A 56 -13.93 -10.11 3.08
N ASP A 57 -12.86 -10.51 2.40
CA ASP A 57 -12.25 -9.82 1.24
C ASP A 57 -11.43 -8.55 1.52
N ARG A 58 -10.71 -8.51 2.64
CA ARG A 58 -9.80 -7.40 3.02
C ARG A 58 -8.79 -7.03 1.92
N LEU A 59 -8.26 -8.02 1.18
CA LEU A 59 -7.30 -7.76 0.11
C LEU A 59 -7.93 -7.00 -1.05
N SER A 60 -9.10 -7.43 -1.52
CA SER A 60 -9.85 -6.78 -2.61
C SER A 60 -10.27 -5.35 -2.23
N ARG A 61 -10.65 -5.13 -0.97
CA ARG A 61 -10.94 -3.80 -0.43
C ARG A 61 -9.69 -2.92 -0.38
N LEU A 62 -8.54 -3.44 0.05
CA LEU A 62 -7.28 -2.71 0.00
C LEU A 62 -6.90 -2.30 -1.42
N VAL A 63 -7.01 -3.22 -2.39
CA VAL A 63 -6.75 -2.91 -3.81
C VAL A 63 -7.65 -1.76 -4.28
N THR A 64 -8.93 -1.80 -3.92
CA THR A 64 -9.89 -0.75 -4.28
C THR A 64 -9.57 0.58 -3.58
N HIS A 65 -9.20 0.54 -2.30
CA HIS A 65 -8.79 1.71 -1.53
C HIS A 65 -7.60 2.42 -2.19
N PHE A 66 -6.55 1.69 -2.56
CA PHE A 66 -5.40 2.27 -3.24
C PHE A 66 -5.76 2.79 -4.64
N ARG A 67 -6.61 2.08 -5.41
CA ARG A 67 -7.10 2.58 -6.71
C ARG A 67 -7.84 3.92 -6.58
N ASN A 68 -8.74 4.03 -5.59
CA ASN A 68 -9.50 5.26 -5.34
C ASN A 68 -8.60 6.44 -4.96
N ARG A 69 -7.43 6.17 -4.36
CA ARG A 69 -6.40 7.18 -4.05
C ARG A 69 -5.47 7.51 -5.22
N GLY A 70 -5.74 6.94 -6.40
CA GLY A 70 -5.00 7.20 -7.64
C GLY A 70 -3.72 6.37 -7.79
N TRP A 71 -3.61 5.25 -7.09
CA TRP A 71 -2.52 4.29 -7.30
C TRP A 71 -2.86 3.32 -8.43
N GLN A 72 -1.91 3.10 -9.33
CA GLN A 72 -1.97 2.03 -10.32
C GLN A 72 -1.56 0.72 -9.66
N ILE A 73 -2.44 -0.27 -9.67
CA ILE A 73 -2.17 -1.56 -9.04
C ILE A 73 -1.60 -2.53 -10.06
N GLN A 74 -0.37 -2.95 -9.82
CA GLN A 74 0.26 -4.07 -10.50
C GLN A 74 0.11 -5.30 -9.60
N GLN A 75 -0.74 -6.25 -10.00
CA GLN A 75 -0.81 -7.54 -9.32
C GLN A 75 0.45 -8.33 -9.68
N GLY A 76 1.31 -8.55 -8.69
CA GLY A 76 2.45 -9.47 -8.84
C GLY A 76 1.94 -10.90 -8.70
N ALA A 77 2.16 -11.73 -9.72
CA ALA A 77 1.99 -13.17 -9.66
C ALA A 77 2.94 -13.76 -8.62
N VAL A 78 2.40 -14.15 -7.45
CA VAL A 78 2.67 -15.39 -6.69
C VAL A 78 1.52 -15.57 -5.69
#